data_AF-A0A1X7TSA1-F1
#
_entry.id   AF-A0A1X7TSA1-F1
#
_cell.length_a   1.000
_cell.length_b   1.000
_cell.length_c   1.000
_cell.angle_alpha   90.00
_cell.angle_beta   90.00
_cell.angle_gamma   90.00
#
_symmetry.space_group_name_H-M   'P 1'
#
loop_
_entity.id
_entity.type
_entity.pdbx_description
1 polymer ?
#
loop_
_entity_poly.entity_id
_entity_poly.type
_entity_poly.pdbx_seq_one_letter_code
_entity_poly.pdbx_strand_id
1 'polypeptide(L)'
;MWDLQTDEYTDVIRQSYEHVKGSKESFPILEVHFPKYSTREIHRNYTDCVRWFGRLAFSKSCENNLILWRPPQPDDKPQQKSFQVLQKFEVPNCEIWYIRFAMDRKMKYLALGNQIGEIHIWDTTQNDVIKGRPSVILSSAKCFTAVRQVTFSNDSKTIIGVCDNGTVWRWDAKS
;
A
#
# COMPACT_ATOMS: atom_id res chain seq x y z
N MET A 1 12.24 -6.33 2.58
CA MET A 1 12.29 -5.00 3.22
C MET A 1 13.73 -4.65 3.49
N TRP A 2 14.12 -3.44 3.12
CA TRP A 2 15.42 -2.88 3.42
C TRP A 2 15.27 -1.91 4.59
N ASP A 3 16.29 -1.88 5.43
CA ASP A 3 16.42 -0.88 6.48
C ASP A 3 17.44 0.15 6.01
N LEU A 4 17.02 1.40 5.97
CA LEU A 4 17.85 2.52 5.49
C LEU A 4 18.43 3.35 6.65
N GLN A 5 18.28 2.88 7.89
CA GLN A 5 18.64 3.62 9.11
C GLN A 5 19.94 3.15 9.77
N THR A 6 20.79 2.41 9.06
CA THR A 6 22.14 2.10 9.58
C THR A 6 23.03 3.32 9.46
N ASP A 7 24.01 3.46 10.36
CA ASP A 7 24.96 4.59 10.35
C ASP A 7 25.63 4.74 8.98
N GLU A 8 26.12 3.62 8.42
CA GLU A 8 26.70 3.57 7.07
C GLU A 8 25.76 4.11 5.99
N TYR A 9 24.49 3.68 5.98
CA TYR A 9 23.56 4.03 4.92
C TYR A 9 23.17 5.50 5.03
N THR A 10 22.92 5.97 6.25
CA THR A 10 22.59 7.37 6.52
C THR A 10 23.74 8.30 6.16
N ASP A 11 24.98 7.91 6.40
CA ASP A 11 26.17 8.69 6.02
C ASP A 11 26.33 8.79 4.50
N VAL A 12 26.16 7.69 3.76
CA VAL A 12 26.25 7.72 2.29
C VAL A 12 25.10 8.53 1.68
N ILE A 13 23.87 8.38 2.21
CA ILE A 13 22.72 9.19 1.80
C ILE A 13 22.99 10.67 2.04
N ARG A 14 23.50 11.05 3.22
CA ARG A 14 23.86 12.43 3.55
C ARG A 14 24.88 13.00 2.57
N GLN A 15 25.95 12.24 2.29
CA GLN A 15 26.99 12.63 1.32
C GLN A 15 26.43 12.84 -0.09
N SER A 16 25.39 12.09 -0.49
CA SER A 16 24.72 12.28 -1.78
C SER A 16 23.97 13.62 -1.88
N TYR A 17 23.39 14.11 -0.78
CA TYR A 17 22.70 15.40 -0.72
C TYR A 17 23.66 16.59 -0.59
N GLU A 18 24.79 16.39 0.10
CA GLU A 18 25.83 17.41 0.30
C GLU A 18 26.80 17.49 -0.90
N HIS A 19 26.63 16.62 -1.91
CA HIS A 19 27.52 16.55 -3.06
C HIS A 19 27.52 17.86 -3.87
N VAL A 20 28.72 18.41 -4.10
CA VAL A 20 28.91 19.70 -4.76
C VAL A 20 28.62 19.57 -6.27
N LYS A 21 27.66 20.38 -6.76
CA LYS A 21 27.39 20.49 -8.20
C LYS A 21 28.64 20.96 -8.95
N GLY A 22 29.10 20.16 -9.91
CA GLY A 22 30.27 20.45 -10.73
C GLY A 22 31.57 19.79 -10.25
N SER A 23 31.51 18.99 -9.17
CA SER A 23 32.61 18.09 -8.80
C SER A 23 32.97 17.14 -9.96
N LYS A 24 34.27 16.87 -10.12
CA LYS A 24 34.77 15.84 -11.05
C LYS A 24 34.71 14.43 -10.47
N GLU A 25 34.63 14.32 -9.14
CA GLU A 25 34.48 13.05 -8.43
C GLU A 25 33.01 12.77 -8.15
N SER A 26 32.60 11.52 -8.26
CA SER A 26 31.26 11.07 -7.87
C SER A 26 31.15 10.95 -6.34
N PHE A 27 29.95 11.17 -5.80
CA PHE A 27 29.67 10.80 -4.41
C PHE A 27 29.75 9.26 -4.23
N PRO A 28 30.09 8.77 -3.03
CA PRO A 28 30.22 7.34 -2.79
C PRO A 28 28.92 6.60 -3.05
N ILE A 29 29.03 5.41 -3.66
CA ILE A 29 27.92 4.51 -3.93
C ILE A 29 28.00 3.36 -2.93
N LEU A 30 26.85 3.03 -2.33
CA LEU A 30 26.73 1.87 -1.46
C LEU A 30 25.76 0.85 -2.07
N GLU A 31 26.25 -0.37 -2.25
CA GLU A 31 25.45 -1.48 -2.78
C GLU A 31 24.87 -2.32 -1.64
N VAL A 32 23.53 -2.35 -1.54
CA VAL A 32 22.82 -3.13 -0.50
C VAL A 32 22.11 -4.31 -1.16
N HIS A 33 22.78 -5.46 -1.20
CA HIS A 33 22.26 -6.64 -1.89
C HIS A 33 21.13 -7.36 -1.14
N PHE A 34 21.19 -7.42 0.19
CA PHE A 34 20.31 -8.26 0.99
C PHE A 34 19.27 -7.46 1.77
N PRO A 35 17.99 -7.88 1.76
CA PRO A 35 16.98 -7.25 2.60
C PRO A 35 17.21 -7.60 4.08
N LYS A 36 16.88 -6.67 4.98
CA LYS A 36 16.84 -6.93 6.43
C LYS A 36 15.76 -7.96 6.80
N TYR A 37 14.66 -7.98 6.05
CA TYR A 37 13.54 -8.89 6.31
C TYR A 37 12.86 -9.34 5.01
N SER A 38 12.50 -10.62 4.94
CA SER A 38 11.73 -11.22 3.85
C SER A 38 10.77 -12.27 4.41
N THR A 39 9.58 -12.38 3.82
CA THR A 39 8.58 -13.37 4.21
C THR A 39 7.74 -13.82 3.03
N ARG A 40 7.27 -15.07 3.10
CA ARG A 40 6.30 -15.67 2.17
C ARG A 40 5.02 -16.13 2.90
N GLU A 41 4.87 -15.74 4.16
CA GLU A 41 3.83 -16.29 5.04
C GLU A 41 2.59 -15.39 5.15
N ILE A 42 2.60 -14.21 4.54
CA ILE A 42 1.45 -13.27 4.55
C ILE A 42 0.35 -13.71 3.59
N HIS A 43 0.73 -14.09 2.36
CA HIS A 43 -0.16 -14.44 1.26
C HIS A 43 0.22 -15.81 0.71
N ARG A 44 -0.75 -16.55 0.18
CA ARG A 44 -0.49 -17.87 -0.43
C ARG A 44 -0.31 -17.81 -1.95
N ASN A 45 -0.46 -16.62 -2.53
CA ASN A 45 -0.38 -16.38 -3.96
C ASN A 45 0.42 -15.09 -4.25
N TYR A 46 0.45 -14.67 -5.52
CA TYR A 46 1.12 -13.45 -5.97
C TYR A 46 0.68 -12.25 -5.15
N THR A 47 1.65 -11.53 -4.58
CA THR A 47 1.42 -10.22 -3.95
C THR A 47 1.55 -9.16 -5.03
N ASP A 48 0.43 -8.58 -5.45
CA ASP A 48 0.38 -7.66 -6.59
C ASP A 48 0.37 -6.17 -6.19
N CYS A 49 0.15 -5.88 -4.90
CA CYS A 49 0.21 -4.52 -4.38
C CYS A 49 0.62 -4.51 -2.90
N VAL A 50 1.52 -3.60 -2.53
CA VAL A 50 1.96 -3.36 -1.14
C VAL A 50 2.17 -1.87 -0.92
N ARG A 51 1.77 -1.36 0.26
CA ARG A 51 2.08 0.01 0.71
C ARG A 51 2.34 0.06 2.22
N TRP A 52 3.23 0.96 2.60
CA TRP A 52 3.46 1.33 3.99
C TRP A 52 2.29 2.12 4.58
N PHE A 53 2.00 1.86 5.84
CA PHE A 53 1.06 2.59 6.69
C PHE A 53 1.70 2.77 8.07
N GLY A 54 2.46 3.87 8.24
CA GLY A 54 3.33 4.03 9.40
C GLY A 54 4.33 2.89 9.53
N ARG A 55 4.34 2.20 10.67
CA ARG A 55 5.17 1.00 10.93
C ARG A 55 4.53 -0.31 10.46
N LEU A 56 3.34 -0.23 9.86
CA LEU A 56 2.56 -1.35 9.34
C LEU A 56 2.62 -1.37 7.81
N ALA A 57 2.19 -2.47 7.21
CA ALA A 57 2.03 -2.57 5.77
C ALA A 57 0.65 -3.12 5.42
N PHE A 58 0.04 -2.51 4.40
CA PHE A 58 -1.04 -3.13 3.66
C PHE A 58 -0.43 -3.92 2.50
N SER A 59 -0.91 -5.14 2.28
CA SER A 59 -0.59 -5.88 1.07
C SER A 59 -1.78 -6.70 0.59
N LYS A 60 -1.84 -6.90 -0.71
CA LYS A 60 -2.91 -7.59 -1.42
C LYS A 60 -2.35 -8.76 -2.21
N SER A 61 -3.16 -9.81 -2.30
CA SER A 61 -3.00 -10.97 -3.16
C SER A 61 -4.29 -11.23 -3.94
N CYS A 62 -4.39 -12.39 -4.58
CA CYS A 62 -5.50 -12.85 -5.41
C CYS A 62 -6.53 -13.65 -4.59
N GLU A 63 -6.60 -13.40 -3.29
CA GLU A 63 -7.36 -14.18 -2.30
C GLU A 63 -8.61 -13.42 -1.81
N ASN A 64 -9.12 -12.47 -2.60
CA ASN A 64 -10.25 -11.60 -2.24
C ASN A 64 -10.08 -10.84 -0.92
N ASN A 65 -8.83 -10.58 -0.55
CA ASN A 65 -8.50 -9.96 0.72
C ASN A 65 -7.34 -8.98 0.58
N LEU A 66 -7.47 -7.86 1.27
CA LEU A 66 -6.36 -7.01 1.64
C LEU A 66 -5.95 -7.37 3.08
N ILE A 67 -4.66 -7.32 3.39
CA ILE A 67 -4.14 -7.67 4.71
C ILE A 67 -3.36 -6.49 5.27
N LEU A 68 -3.68 -6.08 6.49
CA LEU A 68 -2.83 -5.23 7.32
C LEU A 68 -1.98 -6.11 8.23
N TRP A 69 -0.68 -5.92 8.17
CA TRP A 69 0.27 -6.69 8.96
C TRP A 69 1.45 -5.81 9.37
N ARG A 70 2.24 -6.28 10.33
CA ARG A 70 3.52 -5.68 10.68
C ARG A 70 4.67 -6.67 10.53
N PRO A 71 5.84 -6.20 10.09
CA PRO A 71 7.09 -6.96 10.14
C PRO A 71 7.55 -7.13 11.61
N PRO A 72 8.63 -7.89 11.87
CA PRO A 72 9.15 -8.03 13.21
C PRO A 72 9.79 -6.72 13.67
N GLN A 73 9.66 -6.43 14.96
CA GLN A 73 10.24 -5.27 15.62
C GLN A 73 11.37 -5.69 16.55
N PRO A 74 12.37 -4.82 16.81
CA PRO A 74 13.47 -5.13 17.73
C PRO A 74 13.01 -5.56 19.12
N ASP A 75 11.88 -5.01 19.58
CA ASP A 75 11.29 -5.29 20.90
C ASP A 75 10.43 -6.57 20.94
N ASP A 76 10.24 -7.25 19.80
CA ASP A 76 9.46 -8.49 19.76
C ASP A 76 10.20 -9.61 20.53
N LYS A 77 9.45 -10.35 21.35
CA LYS A 77 10.03 -11.47 22.11
C LYS A 77 10.50 -12.58 21.16
N PRO A 78 11.60 -13.30 21.47
CA PRO A 78 12.16 -14.34 20.61
C PRO A 78 11.18 -15.46 20.19
N GLN A 79 10.12 -15.69 20.98
CA GLN A 79 9.09 -16.70 20.67
C GLN A 79 7.93 -16.19 19.80
N GLN A 80 7.86 -14.91 19.44
CA GLN A 80 6.83 -14.41 18.52
C GLN A 80 7.18 -14.74 17.07
N LYS A 81 6.15 -15.00 16.25
CA LYS A 81 6.32 -15.12 14.79
C LYS A 81 7.00 -13.86 14.26
N SER A 82 7.82 -14.03 13.23
CA SER A 82 8.56 -12.95 12.57
C SER A 82 7.66 -11.90 11.89
N PHE A 83 6.34 -11.99 12.01
CA PHE A 83 5.36 -11.00 11.56
C PHE A 83 4.06 -11.18 12.34
N GLN A 84 3.20 -10.17 12.30
CA GLN A 84 1.85 -10.24 12.85
C GLN A 84 0.84 -9.72 11.85
N VAL A 85 -0.15 -10.55 11.49
CA VAL A 85 -1.36 -10.09 10.80
C VAL A 85 -2.27 -9.42 11.81
N LEU A 86 -2.65 -8.19 11.52
CA LEU A 86 -3.47 -7.36 12.41
C LEU A 86 -4.93 -7.35 11.97
N GLN A 87 -5.18 -7.27 10.67
CA GLN A 87 -6.53 -7.23 10.13
C GLN A 87 -6.57 -7.79 8.71
N LYS A 88 -7.67 -8.46 8.37
CA LYS A 88 -8.02 -8.85 7.00
C LYS A 88 -9.25 -8.05 6.56
N PHE A 89 -9.25 -7.59 5.32
CA PHE A 89 -10.33 -6.84 4.71
C PHE A 89 -10.83 -7.63 3.52
N GLU A 90 -12.05 -8.15 3.63
CA GLU A 90 -12.69 -8.89 2.55
C GLU A 90 -13.08 -7.94 1.43
N VAL A 91 -12.69 -8.28 0.21
CA VAL A 91 -12.96 -7.52 -1.01
C VAL A 91 -13.53 -8.49 -2.03
N PRO A 92 -14.87 -8.62 -2.10
CA PRO A 92 -15.52 -9.51 -3.04
C PRO A 92 -15.14 -9.18 -4.50
N ASN A 93 -15.11 -10.22 -5.34
CA ASN A 93 -14.87 -10.11 -6.79
C ASN A 93 -13.53 -9.43 -7.11
N CYS A 94 -12.45 -9.85 -6.46
CA CYS A 94 -11.16 -9.18 -6.46
C CYS A 94 -9.97 -10.17 -6.58
N GLU A 95 -10.23 -11.36 -7.13
CA GLU A 95 -9.29 -12.47 -7.27
C GLU A 95 -8.39 -12.45 -8.53
N ILE A 96 -8.60 -11.52 -9.47
CA ILE A 96 -7.66 -11.35 -10.60
C ILE A 96 -6.42 -10.54 -10.22
N TRP A 97 -5.36 -10.74 -11.00
CA TRP A 97 -4.04 -10.16 -10.76
C TRP A 97 -3.97 -8.69 -11.17
N TYR A 98 -3.01 -7.94 -10.63
CA TYR A 98 -2.71 -6.56 -11.02
C TYR A 98 -3.84 -5.56 -10.76
N ILE A 99 -4.43 -5.60 -9.57
CA ILE A 99 -5.35 -4.57 -9.09
C ILE A 99 -4.71 -3.84 -7.91
N ARG A 100 -4.39 -2.56 -8.09
CA ARG A 100 -3.67 -1.74 -7.12
C ARG A 100 -4.62 -0.95 -6.23
N PHE A 101 -4.45 -1.09 -4.92
CA PHE A 101 -5.06 -0.18 -3.95
C PHE A 101 -4.24 1.10 -3.81
N ALA A 102 -4.88 2.17 -3.31
CA ALA A 102 -4.22 3.43 -2.99
C ALA A 102 -4.67 3.95 -1.62
N MET A 103 -3.86 4.85 -1.07
CA MET A 103 -4.21 5.61 0.12
C MET A 103 -4.13 7.10 -0.17
N ASP A 104 -4.92 7.90 0.54
CA ASP A 104 -4.81 9.34 0.46
C ASP A 104 -3.53 9.85 1.16
N ARG A 105 -3.15 11.11 0.92
CA ARG A 105 -1.88 11.67 1.40
C ARG A 105 -1.75 11.64 2.93
N LYS A 106 -2.87 11.77 3.64
CA LYS A 106 -2.91 11.75 5.12
C LYS A 106 -3.10 10.34 5.68
N MET A 107 -3.13 9.32 4.83
CA MET A 107 -3.35 7.92 5.19
C MET A 107 -4.63 7.69 6.00
N LYS A 108 -5.67 8.50 5.77
CA LYS A 108 -7.01 8.41 6.38
C LYS A 108 -7.95 7.49 5.62
N TYR A 109 -7.76 7.40 4.32
CA TYR A 109 -8.60 6.60 3.45
C TYR A 109 -7.75 5.65 2.63
N LEU A 110 -8.23 4.41 2.56
CA LEU A 110 -7.69 3.34 1.74
C LEU A 110 -8.77 2.98 0.73
N ALA A 111 -8.43 2.93 -0.55
CA ALA A 111 -9.35 2.54 -1.62
C ALA A 111 -8.79 1.39 -2.45
N LEU A 112 -9.67 0.46 -2.82
CA LEU A 112 -9.35 -0.68 -3.67
C LEU A 112 -10.52 -0.94 -4.63
N GLY A 113 -10.20 -0.94 -5.92
CA GLY A 113 -11.13 -1.38 -6.96
C GLY A 113 -11.32 -2.89 -6.98
N ASN A 114 -12.41 -3.37 -7.59
CA ASN A 114 -12.64 -4.79 -7.84
C ASN A 114 -12.98 -5.07 -9.32
N GLN A 115 -13.28 -6.32 -9.65
CA GLN A 115 -13.49 -6.80 -11.02
C GLN A 115 -14.80 -6.37 -11.65
N ILE A 116 -15.78 -5.99 -10.83
CA ILE A 116 -17.14 -5.67 -11.27
C ILE A 116 -17.39 -4.16 -11.29
N GLY A 117 -16.34 -3.33 -11.21
CA GLY A 117 -16.47 -1.87 -11.33
C GLY A 117 -16.73 -1.15 -10.01
N GLU A 118 -16.64 -1.82 -8.86
CA GLU A 118 -16.79 -1.17 -7.56
C GLU A 118 -15.45 -0.66 -7.02
N ILE A 119 -15.49 0.41 -6.23
CA ILE A 119 -14.36 0.89 -5.43
C ILE A 119 -14.74 0.83 -3.95
N HIS A 120 -14.06 -0.03 -3.21
CA HIS A 120 -14.24 -0.23 -1.78
C HIS A 120 -13.32 0.73 -1.02
N ILE A 121 -13.86 1.44 -0.03
CA ILE A 121 -13.14 2.46 0.74
C ILE A 121 -13.23 2.15 2.23
N TRP A 122 -12.07 2.15 2.90
CA TRP A 122 -11.96 2.04 4.35
C TRP A 122 -11.48 3.36 4.94
N ASP A 123 -12.09 3.74 6.07
CA ASP A 123 -11.62 4.82 6.93
C ASP A 123 -10.67 4.23 7.97
N THR A 124 -9.39 4.60 7.88
CA THR A 124 -8.31 4.10 8.75
C THR A 124 -8.17 4.91 10.04
N THR A 125 -8.97 5.95 10.23
CA THR A 125 -8.93 6.84 11.40
C THR A 125 -9.97 6.49 12.46
N GLN A 126 -10.93 5.63 12.12
CA GLN A 126 -12.00 5.26 13.04
C GLN A 126 -11.54 4.18 14.03
N ASN A 127 -11.38 4.59 15.30
CA ASN A 127 -11.00 3.74 16.45
C ASN A 127 -9.56 3.24 16.39
N ASP A 128 -9.15 2.55 17.47
CA ASP A 128 -7.84 1.89 17.55
C ASP A 128 -7.69 0.69 16.59
N VAL A 129 -8.81 0.19 16.04
CA VAL A 129 -8.85 -0.95 15.11
C VAL A 129 -9.63 -0.58 13.85
N ILE A 130 -8.98 -0.73 12.70
CA ILE A 130 -9.62 -0.53 11.40
C ILE A 130 -10.62 -1.66 11.14
N LYS A 131 -11.87 -1.31 10.86
CA LYS A 131 -12.93 -2.29 10.56
C LYS A 131 -12.57 -3.08 9.29
N GLY A 132 -12.78 -4.40 9.31
CA GLY A 132 -12.52 -5.26 8.15
C GLY A 132 -13.42 -4.97 6.94
N ARG A 133 -14.65 -4.50 7.17
CA ARG A 133 -15.60 -4.13 6.12
C ARG A 133 -15.38 -2.68 5.63
N PRO A 134 -15.65 -2.39 4.35
CA PRO A 134 -15.54 -1.04 3.82
C PRO A 134 -16.52 -0.08 4.51
N SER A 135 -16.09 1.17 4.68
CA SER A 135 -16.92 2.28 5.14
C SER A 135 -17.89 2.74 4.04
N VAL A 136 -17.43 2.70 2.78
CA VAL A 136 -18.19 3.12 1.59
C VAL A 136 -17.83 2.22 0.42
N ILE A 137 -18.81 1.89 -0.42
CA ILE A 137 -18.61 1.26 -1.72
C ILE A 137 -19.14 2.22 -2.79
N LEU A 138 -18.28 2.62 -3.72
CA LEU A 138 -18.65 3.45 -4.87
C LEU A 138 -18.97 2.53 -6.05
N SER A 139 -20.14 2.69 -6.64
CA SER A 139 -20.61 1.87 -7.76
C SER A 139 -21.56 2.62 -8.68
N SER A 140 -21.52 2.29 -9.96
CA SER A 140 -22.42 2.83 -10.98
C SER A 140 -22.80 1.72 -11.95
N ALA A 141 -24.05 1.67 -12.41
CA ALA A 141 -24.49 0.68 -13.40
C ALA A 141 -23.68 0.72 -14.72
N LYS A 142 -23.02 1.85 -15.00
CA LYS A 142 -22.17 2.03 -16.18
C LYS A 142 -20.69 1.69 -15.91
N CYS A 143 -20.30 1.50 -14.65
CA CYS A 143 -18.97 1.06 -14.24
C CYS A 143 -19.04 -0.41 -13.85
N PHE A 144 -18.75 -1.31 -14.81
CA PHE A 144 -19.01 -2.75 -14.65
C PHE A 144 -17.81 -3.64 -15.04
N THR A 145 -16.64 -3.04 -15.27
CA THR A 145 -15.39 -3.75 -15.60
C THR A 145 -14.34 -3.51 -14.53
N ALA A 146 -13.31 -4.36 -14.49
CA ALA A 146 -12.29 -4.30 -13.45
C ALA A 146 -11.65 -2.93 -13.31
N VAL A 147 -11.69 -2.38 -12.08
CA VAL A 147 -11.00 -1.14 -11.72
C VAL A 147 -9.58 -1.48 -11.32
N ARG A 148 -8.60 -1.26 -12.21
CA ARG A 148 -7.20 -1.70 -12.06
C ARG A 148 -6.40 -0.86 -11.08
N GLN A 149 -6.71 0.41 -11.01
CA GLN A 149 -6.02 1.33 -10.11
C GLN A 149 -6.98 2.45 -9.72
N VAL A 150 -6.82 2.91 -8.48
CA VAL A 150 -7.48 4.10 -7.96
C VAL A 150 -6.45 5.11 -7.50
N THR A 151 -6.82 6.38 -7.45
CA THR A 151 -6.01 7.45 -6.84
C THR A 151 -6.90 8.49 -6.20
N PHE A 152 -6.38 9.12 -5.14
CA PHE A 152 -7.03 10.24 -4.46
C PHE A 152 -6.47 11.57 -4.97
N SER A 153 -7.29 12.61 -4.96
CA SER A 153 -6.81 14.00 -5.01
C SER A 153 -6.01 14.34 -3.74
N ASN A 154 -5.19 15.40 -3.80
CA ASN A 154 -4.34 15.80 -2.68
C ASN A 154 -5.12 16.20 -1.41
N ASP A 155 -6.36 16.67 -1.58
CA ASP A 155 -7.29 17.03 -0.49
C ASP A 155 -8.23 15.88 -0.09
N SER A 156 -8.06 14.71 -0.70
CA SER A 156 -8.86 13.50 -0.46
C SER A 156 -10.34 13.62 -0.82
N LYS A 157 -10.76 14.66 -1.56
CA LYS A 157 -12.16 14.90 -1.94
C LYS A 157 -12.59 14.25 -3.24
N THR A 158 -11.65 13.85 -4.08
CA THR A 158 -11.93 13.19 -5.36
C THR A 158 -11.19 11.87 -5.44
N ILE A 159 -11.87 10.84 -5.94
CA ILE A 159 -11.27 9.55 -6.30
C ILE A 159 -11.41 9.35 -7.80
N ILE A 160 -10.31 8.96 -8.44
CA ILE A 160 -10.28 8.51 -9.82
C ILE A 160 -10.02 7.00 -9.85
N GLY A 161 -10.82 6.26 -10.61
CA GLY A 161 -10.59 4.85 -10.92
C GLY A 161 -10.43 4.66 -12.43
N VAL A 162 -9.54 3.76 -12.85
CA VAL A 162 -9.33 3.41 -14.27
C VAL A 162 -9.64 1.94 -14.51
N CYS A 163 -10.33 1.65 -15.62
CA CYS A 163 -10.92 0.34 -15.87
C CYS A 163 -10.38 -0.35 -17.13
N ASP A 164 -10.53 -1.67 -17.21
CA ASP A 164 -10.05 -2.49 -18.35
C ASP A 164 -10.63 -2.11 -19.71
N ASN A 165 -11.85 -1.58 -19.75
CA ASN A 165 -12.49 -1.12 -20.98
C ASN A 165 -12.05 0.29 -21.42
N GLY A 166 -10.97 0.83 -20.82
CA GLY A 166 -10.45 2.17 -21.12
C GLY A 166 -11.25 3.32 -20.52
N THR A 167 -12.24 3.05 -19.67
CA THR A 167 -13.01 4.10 -18.99
C THR A 167 -12.29 4.65 -17.76
N VAL A 168 -12.55 5.92 -17.47
CA VAL A 168 -12.07 6.63 -16.27
C VAL A 168 -13.27 7.11 -15.48
N TRP A 169 -13.31 6.78 -14.20
CA TRP A 169 -14.41 7.10 -13.29
C TRP A 169 -13.95 8.11 -12.26
N ARG A 170 -14.70 9.20 -12.15
CA ARG A 170 -14.49 10.24 -11.14
C ARG A 170 -15.61 10.22 -10.13
N TRP A 171 -15.23 10.23 -8.86
CA TRP A 171 -16.13 10.31 -7.71
C TRP A 171 -15.73 11.51 -6.87
N ASP A 172 -16.65 12.40 -6.59
CA ASP A 172 -16.44 13.55 -5.70
C ASP A 172 -17.19 13.33 -4.39
N ALA A 173 -16.54 13.60 -3.28
CA ALA A 173 -17.16 13.58 -1.96
C ALA A 173 -18.28 14.63 -1.90
N LYS A 174 -19.40 14.27 -1.25
CA LYS A 174 -20.48 15.24 -1.00
C LYS A 174 -19.95 16.37 -0.13
N SER A 175 -20.31 17.60 -0.51
CA SER A 175 -20.06 18.82 0.27
C SER A 175 -20.73 18.77 1.63
#